data_AF-A0A2K9N7C6-F1
#
_entry.id   AF-A0A2K9N7C6-F1
#
_cell.length_a   1.000
_cell.length_b   1.000
_cell.length_c   1.000
_cell.angle_alpha   90.00
_cell.angle_beta   90.00
_cell.angle_gamma   90.00
#
_symmetry.space_group_name_H-M   'P 1'
#
loop_
_entity.id
_entity.type
_entity.pdbx_description
1 polymer ?
#
loop_
_entity_poly.entity_id
_entity_poly.type
_entity_poly.pdbx_seq_one_letter_code
_entity_poly.pdbx_strand_id
1 'polypeptide(L)'
;MRLRDFGKLTLTAVLALSLGTPPAMAGDWDRDGRGHRDDRHDRRDDRRDDRYDRRDDRRDDRYDRRDDRRDHHWGDRGYVYRAPPPGWYAHGGYPVRHWDVPPARRRVYRDVVVVRPYGHWYSGYGRYRSDDDALFFLGLTAISLVALSSLSEAQQRAHEDAQVRATSAPIGQPIVWSDGRATGSVTSLREGRAADGAYCREFQQQVTIGGRTEDAYGTACQQPDGSWQVVN
;
A
#
# COMPACT_ATOMS: atom_id res chain seq x y z
N MET A 1 33.40 -53.56 -19.04
CA MET A 1 34.39 -53.14 -18.02
C MET A 1 33.72 -52.07 -17.17
N ARG A 2 33.16 -52.32 -15.99
CA ARG A 2 33.77 -52.60 -14.67
C ARG A 2 34.83 -51.55 -14.25
N LEU A 3 34.36 -50.63 -13.40
CA LEU A 3 34.99 -50.02 -12.22
C LEU A 3 36.47 -50.37 -11.96
N ARG A 4 37.29 -49.35 -11.64
CA ARG A 4 37.74 -49.08 -10.25
C ARG A 4 38.74 -47.92 -10.16
N ASP A 5 38.47 -47.09 -9.15
CA ASP A 5 39.34 -46.12 -8.48
C ASP A 5 40.75 -46.61 -8.18
N PHE A 6 41.69 -45.68 -8.01
CA PHE A 6 42.68 -45.53 -6.92
C PHE A 6 43.36 -44.16 -7.16
N GLY A 7 43.60 -43.22 -6.25
CA GLY A 7 43.69 -43.24 -4.81
C GLY A 7 44.89 -42.37 -4.40
N LYS A 8 44.63 -41.34 -3.58
CA LYS A 8 45.50 -40.78 -2.53
C LYS A 8 46.73 -39.92 -2.90
N LEU A 9 46.57 -38.62 -2.66
CA LEU A 9 47.33 -37.78 -1.70
C LEU A 9 48.78 -38.18 -1.38
N THR A 10 49.72 -37.27 -1.67
CA THR A 10 50.91 -37.03 -0.85
C THR A 10 51.21 -35.54 -0.74
N LEU A 11 51.20 -35.06 0.51
CA LEU A 11 51.76 -33.77 0.95
C LEU A 11 53.29 -33.88 0.95
N THR A 12 53.98 -32.87 0.44
CA THR A 12 55.36 -32.55 0.85
C THR A 12 55.51 -31.04 0.93
N ALA A 13 55.64 -30.55 2.17
CA ALA A 13 56.05 -29.20 2.49
C ALA A 13 57.58 -29.15 2.62
N VAL A 14 58.23 -28.17 1.98
CA VAL A 14 59.59 -27.73 2.35
C VAL A 14 59.64 -26.21 2.26
N LEU A 15 59.83 -25.56 3.40
CA LEU A 15 60.16 -24.14 3.54
C LEU A 15 61.60 -23.89 3.07
N ALA A 16 61.83 -22.80 2.34
CA ALA A 16 63.12 -22.14 2.26
C ALA A 16 62.92 -20.61 2.30
N LEU A 17 63.40 -19.98 3.38
CA LEU A 17 63.50 -18.53 3.53
C LEU A 17 64.72 -18.01 2.74
N SER A 18 64.54 -16.95 1.96
CA SER A 18 65.63 -16.06 1.59
C SER A 18 65.15 -14.60 1.57
N LEU A 19 65.87 -13.79 2.35
CA LEU A 19 65.72 -12.35 2.51
C LEU A 19 66.21 -11.61 1.26
N GLY A 20 65.45 -10.62 0.81
CA GLY A 20 65.90 -9.65 -0.19
C GLY A 20 65.17 -8.32 -0.01
N THR A 21 65.85 -7.34 0.58
CA THR A 21 65.41 -5.94 0.67
C THR A 21 65.97 -5.16 -0.53
N PRO A 22 65.14 -4.52 -1.35
CA PRO A 22 65.59 -3.42 -2.20
C PRO A 22 65.28 -2.04 -1.58
N PRO A 23 66.10 -1.01 -1.87
CA PRO A 23 66.07 0.30 -1.21
C PRO A 23 64.97 1.24 -1.73
N ALA A 24 64.58 2.18 -0.87
CA ALA A 24 63.74 3.33 -1.18
C ALA A 24 64.51 4.46 -1.89
N MET A 25 63.85 5.22 -2.78
CA MET A 25 63.75 6.70 -2.75
C MET A 25 62.80 7.24 -3.87
N ALA A 26 61.83 8.08 -3.44
CA ALA A 26 61.08 9.21 -4.07
C ALA A 26 60.97 9.35 -5.62
N GLY A 27 59.88 9.83 -6.24
CA GLY A 27 58.67 10.55 -5.82
C GLY A 27 58.39 11.65 -6.87
N ASP A 28 57.20 11.71 -7.48
CA ASP A 28 56.59 12.91 -8.10
C ASP A 28 55.18 12.56 -8.63
N TRP A 29 54.13 13.07 -7.98
CA TRP A 29 52.75 13.07 -8.49
C TRP A 29 52.06 14.36 -8.06
N ASP A 30 52.22 15.42 -8.84
CA ASP A 30 51.36 16.60 -8.76
C ASP A 30 50.68 16.86 -10.11
N ARG A 31 49.33 16.81 -10.13
CA ARG A 31 48.51 17.87 -10.76
C ARG A 31 47.04 17.75 -10.35
N ASP A 32 46.66 18.67 -9.46
CA ASP A 32 45.30 19.00 -9.02
C ASP A 32 44.36 19.43 -10.16
N GLY A 33 43.05 19.21 -9.97
CA GLY A 33 42.04 19.89 -10.78
C GLY A 33 40.58 19.55 -10.46
N ARG A 34 39.99 20.30 -9.50
CA ARG A 34 38.54 20.58 -9.30
C ARG A 34 37.71 19.57 -8.51
N GLY A 35 37.32 19.97 -7.30
CA GLY A 35 36.20 19.38 -6.58
C GLY A 35 36.03 19.99 -5.20
N HIS A 36 35.42 21.17 -5.08
CA HIS A 36 35.08 21.76 -3.77
C HIS A 36 33.94 22.81 -3.83
N ARG A 37 33.05 22.76 -4.83
CA ARG A 37 31.87 23.66 -4.88
C ARG A 37 30.52 22.96 -4.85
N ASP A 38 30.45 21.68 -5.19
CA ASP A 38 29.17 20.97 -5.35
C ASP A 38 28.61 20.45 -4.00
N ASP A 39 29.47 20.05 -3.05
CA ASP A 39 29.06 19.51 -1.74
C ASP A 39 28.21 20.47 -0.87
N ARG A 40 28.26 21.78 -1.14
CA ARG A 40 27.48 22.77 -0.37
C ARG A 40 26.06 22.96 -0.91
N HIS A 41 25.84 22.70 -2.19
CA HIS A 41 24.52 22.82 -2.80
C HIS A 41 23.67 21.61 -2.42
N ASP A 42 24.22 20.41 -2.53
CA ASP A 42 23.53 19.16 -2.17
C ASP A 42 23.07 19.19 -0.70
N ARG A 43 23.95 19.57 0.23
CA ARG A 43 23.60 19.70 1.67
C ARG A 43 22.55 20.77 1.95
N ARG A 44 22.39 21.77 1.07
CA ARG A 44 21.35 22.80 1.21
C ARG A 44 20.01 22.29 0.69
N ASP A 45 20.03 21.52 -0.39
CA ASP A 45 18.84 20.94 -1.00
C ASP A 45 18.28 19.82 -0.11
N ASP A 46 19.13 18.94 0.44
CA ASP A 46 18.74 17.93 1.43
C ASP A 46 18.04 18.56 2.65
N ARG A 47 18.62 19.65 3.19
CA ARG A 47 18.05 20.39 4.32
C ARG A 47 16.76 21.11 3.97
N ARG A 48 16.53 21.42 2.69
CA ARG A 48 15.34 22.08 2.20
C ARG A 48 14.22 21.06 2.05
N ASP A 49 14.52 19.88 1.54
CA ASP A 49 13.60 18.76 1.38
C ASP A 49 13.16 18.21 2.75
N ASP A 50 14.10 18.00 3.69
CA ASP A 50 13.80 17.66 5.10
C ASP A 50 12.83 18.67 5.76
N ARG A 51 12.89 19.94 5.34
CA ARG A 51 12.05 21.01 5.88
C ARG A 51 10.66 21.02 5.22
N TYR A 52 10.54 20.60 3.96
CA TYR A 52 9.26 20.42 3.29
C TYR A 52 8.50 19.22 3.86
N ASP A 53 9.16 18.07 3.98
CA ASP A 53 8.55 16.85 4.53
C ASP A 53 8.01 17.10 5.95
N ARG A 54 8.82 17.69 6.84
CA ARG A 54 8.37 18.05 8.20
C ARG A 54 7.23 19.07 8.23
N ARG A 55 7.06 19.87 7.18
CA ARG A 55 5.98 20.87 7.11
C ARG A 55 4.68 20.22 6.66
N ASP A 56 4.75 19.26 5.76
CA ASP A 56 3.60 18.48 5.29
C ASP A 56 3.10 17.54 6.39
N ASP A 57 4.00 16.83 7.09
CA ASP A 57 3.64 16.02 8.27
C ASP A 57 2.87 16.82 9.32
N ARG A 58 3.35 18.04 9.64
CA ARG A 58 2.70 18.93 10.61
C ARG A 58 1.37 19.50 10.11
N ARG A 59 1.17 19.55 8.80
CA ARG A 59 -0.07 20.02 8.18
C ARG A 59 -1.11 18.92 8.25
N ASP A 60 -0.72 17.69 8.00
CA ASP A 60 -1.54 16.47 8.11
C ASP A 60 -1.98 16.24 9.56
N ASP A 61 -1.05 16.30 10.54
CA ASP A 61 -1.34 16.24 11.98
C ASP A 61 -2.42 17.27 12.42
N ARG A 62 -2.45 18.42 11.75
CA ARG A 62 -3.37 19.52 12.05
C ARG A 62 -4.76 19.30 11.43
N TYR A 63 -4.85 18.59 10.31
CA TYR A 63 -6.12 18.16 9.73
C TYR A 63 -6.74 17.08 10.61
N ASP A 64 -5.98 16.06 10.99
CA ASP A 64 -6.45 14.95 11.82
C ASP A 64 -7.02 15.45 13.16
N ARG A 65 -6.28 16.31 13.87
CA ARG A 65 -6.74 16.88 15.16
C ARG A 65 -7.96 17.79 15.04
N ARG A 66 -8.23 18.36 13.87
CA ARG A 66 -9.39 19.25 13.65
C ARG A 66 -10.64 18.42 13.37
N ASP A 67 -10.48 17.27 12.73
CA ASP A 67 -11.55 16.33 12.43
C ASP A 67 -12.00 15.60 13.71
N ASP A 68 -11.06 15.12 14.54
CA ASP A 68 -11.37 14.49 15.83
C ASP A 68 -12.24 15.36 16.77
N ARG A 69 -11.98 16.68 16.78
CA ARG A 69 -12.73 17.64 17.60
C ARG A 69 -14.13 17.90 17.08
N ARG A 70 -14.40 17.69 15.79
CA ARG A 70 -15.72 17.85 15.20
C ARG A 70 -16.62 16.66 15.49
N ASP A 71 -16.04 15.46 15.64
CA ASP A 71 -16.76 14.21 15.84
C ASP A 71 -17.54 14.13 17.16
N HIS A 72 -17.13 14.90 18.17
CA HIS A 72 -17.78 14.88 19.48
C HIS A 72 -19.11 15.64 19.54
N HIS A 73 -19.47 16.43 18.51
CA HIS A 73 -20.60 17.36 18.58
C HIS A 73 -21.86 16.94 17.80
N TRP A 74 -21.81 15.96 16.89
CA TRP A 74 -22.85 15.80 15.85
C TRP A 74 -23.63 14.47 15.87
N GLY A 75 -23.70 13.79 17.01
CA GLY A 75 -24.35 12.48 17.15
C GLY A 75 -25.89 12.47 17.25
N ASP A 76 -26.67 13.23 16.45
CA ASP A 76 -28.14 13.24 16.65
C ASP A 76 -29.07 13.44 15.42
N ARG A 77 -28.63 13.24 14.17
CA ARG A 77 -29.58 13.21 13.03
C ARG A 77 -29.24 12.14 12.00
N GLY A 78 -30.02 11.04 12.05
CA GLY A 78 -29.93 9.90 11.15
C GLY A 78 -30.37 10.21 9.72
N TYR A 79 -29.58 9.74 8.75
CA TYR A 79 -29.88 9.79 7.33
C TYR A 79 -29.82 8.36 6.78
N VAL A 80 -30.93 7.87 6.26
CA VAL A 80 -31.10 6.48 5.80
C VAL A 80 -30.82 6.37 4.29
N TYR A 81 -29.84 5.55 3.91
CA TYR A 81 -29.61 5.16 2.52
C TYR A 81 -30.53 3.98 2.15
N ARG A 82 -31.14 4.01 0.95
CA ARG A 82 -32.18 3.05 0.53
C ARG A 82 -31.63 1.76 -0.12
N ALA A 83 -30.31 1.58 -0.17
CA ALA A 83 -29.62 0.41 -0.74
C ALA A 83 -28.23 0.21 -0.10
N PRO A 84 -27.69 -1.02 -0.03
CA PRO A 84 -26.29 -1.23 0.32
C PRO A 84 -25.37 -0.45 -0.64
N PRO A 85 -24.25 0.13 -0.16
CA PRO A 85 -23.19 0.56 -1.06
C PRO A 85 -22.74 -0.63 -1.92
N PRO A 86 -22.26 -0.39 -3.14
CA PRO A 86 -21.76 -1.47 -3.98
C PRO A 86 -20.59 -2.17 -3.28
N GLY A 87 -20.60 -3.50 -3.21
CA GLY A 87 -19.51 -4.28 -2.62
C GLY A 87 -19.71 -4.86 -1.21
N TRP A 88 -20.97 -5.02 -0.79
CA TRP A 88 -21.34 -5.36 0.59
C TRP A 88 -22.17 -6.63 0.72
N TYR A 89 -21.75 -7.69 0.03
CA TYR A 89 -22.41 -8.98 0.10
C TYR A 89 -21.65 -9.92 1.05
N ALA A 90 -22.33 -10.47 2.05
CA ALA A 90 -21.81 -11.63 2.78
C ALA A 90 -21.83 -12.87 1.85
N HIS A 91 -21.03 -13.89 2.16
CA HIS A 91 -21.07 -15.18 1.45
C HIS A 91 -22.53 -15.69 1.39
N GLY A 92 -23.16 -15.66 0.21
CA GLY A 92 -24.59 -15.97 0.02
C GLY A 92 -25.49 -14.80 -0.43
N GLY A 93 -24.93 -13.62 -0.71
CA GLY A 93 -25.66 -12.52 -1.37
C GLY A 93 -26.58 -11.70 -0.46
N TYR A 94 -26.52 -11.89 0.86
CA TYR A 94 -27.34 -11.15 1.80
C TYR A 94 -26.72 -9.78 2.14
N PRO A 95 -27.52 -8.71 2.14
CA PRO A 95 -27.10 -7.37 2.57
C PRO A 95 -26.74 -7.35 4.08
N VAL A 96 -25.56 -6.83 4.43
CA VAL A 96 -25.12 -6.59 5.82
C VAL A 96 -25.97 -5.50 6.51
N ARG A 97 -26.70 -5.82 7.59
CA ARG A 97 -27.89 -5.07 8.08
C ARG A 97 -27.76 -3.61 8.60
N HIS A 98 -26.68 -2.84 8.38
CA HIS A 98 -26.61 -1.43 8.86
C HIS A 98 -25.96 -0.49 7.82
N TRP A 99 -26.75 0.40 7.22
CA TRP A 99 -26.40 1.16 5.99
C TRP A 99 -26.26 2.68 6.14
N ASP A 100 -26.24 3.20 7.35
CA ASP A 100 -26.07 4.65 7.53
C ASP A 100 -24.59 5.00 7.40
N VAL A 101 -24.12 5.24 6.17
CA VAL A 101 -22.84 5.93 5.95
C VAL A 101 -23.04 7.37 6.39
N PRO A 102 -22.39 7.83 7.48
CA PRO A 102 -22.55 9.21 7.92
C PRO A 102 -22.21 10.18 6.79
N PRO A 103 -22.93 11.29 6.59
CA PRO A 103 -22.64 12.24 5.51
C PRO A 103 -21.20 12.74 5.50
N ALA A 104 -20.55 12.77 6.67
CA ALA A 104 -19.13 12.98 6.77
C ALA A 104 -18.40 11.94 5.91
N ARG A 105 -18.58 10.64 6.13
CA ARG A 105 -17.85 9.50 5.52
C ARG A 105 -18.05 9.30 4.01
N ARG A 106 -18.68 10.26 3.34
CA ARG A 106 -18.83 10.34 1.90
C ARG A 106 -18.34 11.69 1.39
N ARG A 107 -17.39 11.66 0.47
CA ARG A 107 -16.98 12.84 -0.29
C ARG A 107 -16.91 12.52 -1.78
N VAL A 108 -16.91 13.57 -2.59
CA VAL A 108 -16.60 13.47 -4.02
C VAL A 108 -15.28 14.16 -4.22
N TYR A 109 -14.30 13.42 -4.75
CA TYR A 109 -13.00 13.96 -5.12
C TYR A 109 -12.87 13.89 -6.63
N ARG A 110 -12.88 15.06 -7.26
CA ARG A 110 -13.07 15.22 -8.72
C ARG A 110 -14.39 14.54 -9.14
N ASP A 111 -14.31 13.41 -9.80
CA ASP A 111 -15.41 12.61 -10.35
C ASP A 111 -15.53 11.23 -9.69
N VAL A 112 -14.71 10.96 -8.68
CA VAL A 112 -14.71 9.72 -7.90
C VAL A 112 -15.49 9.90 -6.60
N VAL A 113 -16.47 9.02 -6.37
CA VAL A 113 -17.22 8.95 -5.11
C VAL A 113 -16.38 8.16 -4.10
N VAL A 114 -15.93 8.84 -3.05
CA VAL A 114 -15.13 8.26 -1.96
C VAL A 114 -16.04 8.00 -0.77
N VAL A 115 -16.13 6.75 -0.35
CA VAL A 115 -17.03 6.30 0.72
C VAL A 115 -16.23 5.40 1.64
N ARG A 116 -16.08 5.77 2.92
CA ARG A 116 -15.37 4.97 3.92
C ARG A 116 -16.31 4.64 5.09
N PRO A 117 -17.19 3.62 4.97
CA PRO A 117 -18.23 3.38 5.98
C PRO A 117 -17.64 2.97 7.33
N TYR A 118 -16.51 2.25 7.32
CA TYR A 118 -15.81 1.74 8.51
C TYR A 118 -14.34 2.16 8.53
N GLY A 119 -13.67 1.91 9.64
CA GLY A 119 -12.24 2.19 9.79
C GLY A 119 -11.89 3.66 9.95
N HIS A 120 -10.61 3.94 9.76
CA HIS A 120 -10.01 5.25 9.84
C HIS A 120 -10.33 6.11 8.62
N TRP A 121 -10.43 7.40 8.87
CA TRP A 121 -10.50 8.41 7.84
C TRP A 121 -9.13 9.01 7.64
N TYR A 122 -8.63 8.96 6.41
CA TYR A 122 -7.43 9.66 6.00
C TYR A 122 -7.48 9.97 4.50
N SER A 123 -6.58 10.84 4.07
CA SER A 123 -6.31 11.09 2.66
C SER A 123 -5.53 9.92 2.03
N GLY A 124 -5.74 9.75 0.73
CA GLY A 124 -5.10 8.71 -0.06
C GLY A 124 -5.73 7.33 0.09
N TYR A 125 -4.98 6.33 -0.41
CA TYR A 125 -5.41 4.94 -0.48
C TYR A 125 -4.21 4.00 -0.53
N GLY A 126 -4.13 3.07 0.41
CA GLY A 126 -3.00 2.14 0.52
C GLY A 126 -1.66 2.86 0.70
N ARG A 127 -0.71 2.61 -0.20
CA ARG A 127 0.61 3.27 -0.20
C ARG A 127 0.57 4.73 -0.64
N TYR A 128 -0.46 5.16 -1.36
CA TYR A 128 -0.63 6.54 -1.81
C TYR A 128 -1.20 7.38 -0.66
N ARG A 129 -0.46 8.40 -0.22
CA ARG A 129 -0.78 9.17 0.99
C ARG A 129 -1.68 10.39 0.71
N SER A 130 -1.68 10.91 -0.51
CA SER A 130 -2.55 12.00 -0.94
C SER A 130 -3.71 11.49 -1.80
N ASP A 131 -4.83 12.23 -1.82
CA ASP A 131 -5.96 11.94 -2.72
C ASP A 131 -5.56 12.13 -4.19
N ASP A 132 -4.64 13.05 -4.48
CA ASP A 132 -4.11 13.28 -5.84
C ASP A 132 -3.38 12.03 -6.38
N ASP A 133 -2.50 11.42 -5.57
CA ASP A 133 -1.75 10.22 -5.96
C ASP A 133 -2.64 8.97 -5.97
N ALA A 134 -3.68 8.96 -5.14
CA ALA A 134 -4.58 7.83 -4.97
C ALA A 134 -5.78 7.85 -5.92
N LEU A 135 -5.96 8.91 -6.73
CA LEU A 135 -7.18 9.18 -7.49
C LEU A 135 -7.77 7.93 -8.17
N PHE A 136 -6.93 7.14 -8.83
CA PHE A 136 -7.38 5.97 -9.57
C PHE A 136 -7.97 4.85 -8.71
N PHE A 137 -7.67 4.83 -7.42
CA PHE A 137 -8.08 3.77 -6.50
C PHE A 137 -9.08 4.25 -5.44
N LEU A 138 -9.29 5.56 -5.30
CA LEU A 138 -10.17 6.12 -4.28
C LEU A 138 -11.60 5.55 -4.31
N GLY A 139 -12.13 5.18 -5.48
CA GLY A 139 -13.47 4.60 -5.56
C GLY A 139 -13.55 3.20 -4.94
N LEU A 140 -12.44 2.46 -4.85
CA LEU A 140 -12.40 1.15 -4.17
C LEU A 140 -12.69 1.23 -2.67
N THR A 141 -12.65 2.43 -2.06
CA THR A 141 -13.07 2.66 -0.67
C THR A 141 -14.51 2.17 -0.40
N ALA A 142 -15.36 2.15 -1.43
CA ALA A 142 -16.72 1.64 -1.31
C ALA A 142 -16.77 0.10 -1.11
N ILE A 143 -15.74 -0.66 -1.50
CA ILE A 143 -15.58 -2.07 -1.12
C ILE A 143 -14.90 -2.11 0.24
N SER A 144 -15.68 -2.32 1.29
CA SER A 144 -15.22 -2.21 2.67
C SER A 144 -15.85 -3.30 3.53
N LEU A 145 -15.35 -3.43 4.76
CA LEU A 145 -15.72 -4.46 5.72
C LEU A 145 -15.73 -3.88 7.14
N VAL A 146 -16.56 -4.44 8.02
CA VAL A 146 -16.78 -3.93 9.38
C VAL A 146 -15.49 -4.01 10.20
N ALA A 147 -14.71 -5.07 9.99
CA ALA A 147 -13.42 -5.31 10.63
C ALA A 147 -12.40 -4.18 10.44
N LEU A 148 -12.54 -3.33 9.41
CA LEU A 148 -11.68 -2.15 9.23
C LEU A 148 -11.74 -1.21 10.45
N SER A 149 -12.86 -1.17 11.19
CA SER A 149 -13.00 -0.38 12.42
C SER A 149 -12.11 -0.86 13.58
N SER A 150 -11.55 -2.07 13.47
CA SER A 150 -10.67 -2.68 14.47
C SER A 150 -9.20 -2.73 14.03
N LEU A 151 -8.89 -2.24 12.84
CA LEU A 151 -7.53 -2.12 12.31
C LEU A 151 -6.95 -0.76 12.70
N SER A 152 -5.63 -0.69 12.88
CA SER A 152 -4.92 0.59 12.84
C SER A 152 -4.93 1.18 11.42
N GLU A 153 -4.63 2.47 11.29
CA GLU A 153 -4.44 3.08 9.97
C GLU A 153 -3.42 2.32 9.11
N ALA A 154 -2.27 1.95 9.69
CA ALA A 154 -1.23 1.23 8.96
C ALA A 154 -1.73 -0.13 8.42
N GLN A 155 -2.47 -0.88 9.25
CA GLN A 155 -3.07 -2.16 8.87
C GLN A 155 -4.14 -1.98 7.79
N GLN A 156 -4.96 -0.93 7.90
CA GLN A 156 -5.96 -0.60 6.88
C GLN A 156 -5.29 -0.21 5.56
N ARG A 157 -4.20 0.55 5.58
CA ARG A 157 -3.43 0.87 4.36
C ARG A 157 -2.76 -0.37 3.76
N ALA A 158 -2.32 -1.33 4.57
CA ALA A 158 -1.82 -2.61 4.07
C ALA A 158 -2.91 -3.41 3.34
N HIS A 159 -4.14 -3.38 3.85
CA HIS A 159 -5.31 -3.95 3.17
C HIS A 159 -5.63 -3.24 1.85
N GLU A 160 -5.67 -1.90 1.86
CA GLU A 160 -5.93 -1.10 0.68
C GLU A 160 -4.85 -1.30 -0.40
N ASP A 161 -3.56 -1.44 -0.02
CA ASP A 161 -2.49 -1.81 -0.96
C ASP A 161 -2.72 -3.20 -1.59
N ALA A 162 -3.23 -4.15 -0.82
CA ALA A 162 -3.62 -5.45 -1.37
C ALA A 162 -4.76 -5.30 -2.39
N GLN A 163 -5.74 -4.42 -2.15
CA GLN A 163 -6.79 -4.09 -3.12
C GLN A 163 -6.22 -3.48 -4.40
N VAL A 164 -5.30 -2.50 -4.29
CA VAL A 164 -4.63 -1.90 -5.44
C VAL A 164 -3.93 -2.96 -6.28
N ARG A 165 -3.12 -3.83 -5.66
CA ARG A 165 -2.41 -4.89 -6.39
C ARG A 165 -3.36 -5.90 -7.01
N ALA A 166 -4.50 -6.18 -6.39
CA ALA A 166 -5.50 -7.07 -6.93
C ALA A 166 -6.11 -6.55 -8.25
N THR A 167 -6.14 -5.23 -8.49
CA THR A 167 -6.68 -4.64 -9.73
C THR A 167 -5.96 -5.12 -10.99
N SER A 168 -4.69 -5.50 -10.89
CA SER A 168 -3.85 -5.97 -11.99
C SER A 168 -3.37 -7.42 -11.82
N ALA A 169 -3.75 -8.09 -10.73
CA ALA A 169 -3.34 -9.47 -10.47
C ALA A 169 -4.02 -10.46 -11.45
N PRO A 170 -3.48 -11.66 -11.68
CA PRO A 170 -4.23 -12.74 -12.32
C PRO A 170 -5.51 -13.09 -11.58
N ILE A 171 -6.56 -13.47 -12.31
CA ILE A 171 -7.82 -13.94 -11.73
C ILE A 171 -7.57 -15.21 -10.89
N GLY A 172 -8.14 -15.26 -9.69
CA GLY A 172 -7.99 -16.34 -8.72
C GLY A 172 -6.70 -16.29 -7.90
N GLN A 173 -5.77 -15.36 -8.17
CA GLN A 173 -4.56 -15.21 -7.39
C GLN A 173 -4.81 -14.33 -6.15
N PRO A 174 -4.65 -14.86 -4.91
CA PRO A 174 -4.84 -14.07 -3.71
C PRO A 174 -3.63 -13.16 -3.45
N ILE A 175 -3.89 -11.89 -3.19
CA ILE A 175 -2.91 -10.93 -2.68
C ILE A 175 -3.00 -10.91 -1.16
N VAL A 176 -2.06 -11.58 -0.50
CA VAL A 176 -2.01 -11.68 0.97
C VAL A 176 -1.28 -10.48 1.56
N TRP A 177 -1.76 -10.01 2.71
CA TRP A 177 -1.10 -9.01 3.54
C TRP A 177 -1.15 -9.41 5.02
N SER A 178 -0.20 -8.92 5.79
CA SER A 178 -0.09 -9.16 7.23
C SER A 178 0.58 -7.97 7.88
N ASP A 179 0.02 -7.48 8.98
CA ASP A 179 0.61 -6.44 9.80
C ASP A 179 0.22 -6.63 11.28
N GLY A 180 1.22 -6.96 12.10
CA GLY A 180 1.05 -7.27 13.52
C GLY A 180 0.10 -8.45 13.75
N ARG A 181 -1.05 -8.17 14.38
CA ARG A 181 -2.07 -9.16 14.74
C ARG A 181 -3.19 -9.33 13.71
N ALA A 182 -3.12 -8.57 12.61
CA ALA A 182 -4.11 -8.58 11.55
C ALA A 182 -3.51 -9.17 10.27
N THR A 183 -4.28 -10.03 9.62
CA THR A 183 -3.93 -10.60 8.32
C THR A 183 -5.11 -10.48 7.39
N GLY A 184 -4.88 -10.60 6.09
CA GLY A 184 -5.97 -10.67 5.14
C GLY A 184 -5.51 -10.99 3.74
N SER A 185 -6.49 -11.03 2.84
CA SER A 185 -6.25 -11.26 1.43
C SER A 185 -7.25 -10.48 0.59
N VAL A 186 -6.85 -10.15 -0.64
CA VAL A 186 -7.74 -9.63 -1.66
C VAL A 186 -7.52 -10.43 -2.94
N THR A 187 -8.59 -10.95 -3.51
CA THR A 187 -8.56 -11.82 -4.69
C THR A 187 -9.49 -11.26 -5.75
N SER A 188 -9.02 -11.12 -6.99
CA SER A 188 -9.93 -10.89 -8.12
C SER A 188 -10.54 -12.22 -8.54
N LEU A 189 -11.85 -12.36 -8.43
CA LEU A 189 -12.57 -13.61 -8.72
C LEU A 189 -12.91 -13.79 -10.19
N ARG A 190 -13.28 -12.69 -10.85
CA ARG A 190 -13.63 -12.66 -12.27
C ARG A 190 -13.42 -11.27 -12.84
N GLU A 191 -13.32 -11.21 -14.16
CA GLU A 191 -13.31 -9.98 -14.93
C GLU A 191 -14.37 -10.01 -16.03
N GLY A 192 -14.75 -8.85 -16.54
CA GLY A 192 -15.75 -8.71 -17.58
C GLY A 192 -15.82 -7.28 -18.13
N ARG A 193 -16.88 -7.00 -18.89
CA ARG A 193 -17.20 -5.66 -19.36
C ARG A 193 -18.64 -5.30 -18.99
N ALA A 194 -18.85 -4.06 -18.56
CA ALA A 194 -20.20 -3.50 -18.41
C ALA A 194 -20.82 -3.18 -19.78
N ALA A 195 -22.11 -2.82 -19.79
CA ALA A 195 -22.86 -2.54 -21.01
C ALA A 195 -22.28 -1.39 -21.85
N ASP A 196 -21.63 -0.43 -21.19
CA ASP A 196 -20.91 0.70 -21.79
C ASP A 196 -19.48 0.35 -22.24
N GLY A 197 -19.04 -0.90 -22.04
CA GLY A 197 -17.72 -1.39 -22.40
C GLY A 197 -16.65 -1.21 -21.32
N ALA A 198 -16.98 -0.64 -20.16
CA ALA A 198 -16.04 -0.46 -19.06
C ALA A 198 -15.50 -1.81 -18.56
N TYR A 199 -14.19 -1.90 -18.35
CA TYR A 199 -13.55 -3.11 -17.83
C TYR A 199 -13.85 -3.26 -16.34
N CYS A 200 -14.42 -4.40 -15.94
CA CYS A 200 -14.86 -4.63 -14.58
C CYS A 200 -14.20 -5.87 -13.97
N ARG A 201 -13.98 -5.82 -12.66
CA ARG A 201 -13.44 -6.94 -11.86
C ARG A 201 -14.26 -7.10 -10.60
N GLU A 202 -14.54 -8.35 -10.24
CA GLU A 202 -15.10 -8.70 -8.93
C GLU A 202 -13.97 -9.07 -7.98
N PHE A 203 -14.00 -8.48 -6.80
CA PHE A 203 -13.02 -8.68 -5.74
C PHE A 203 -13.69 -9.39 -4.57
N GLN A 204 -13.01 -10.40 -4.03
CA GLN A 204 -13.23 -10.92 -2.69
C GLN A 204 -12.16 -10.35 -1.77
N GLN A 205 -12.56 -9.93 -0.59
CA GLN A 205 -11.70 -9.42 0.47
C GLN A 205 -11.90 -10.26 1.71
N GLN A 206 -10.82 -10.51 2.42
CA GLN A 206 -10.83 -11.18 3.69
C GLN A 206 -9.94 -10.45 4.68
N VAL A 207 -10.42 -10.26 5.91
CA VAL A 207 -9.63 -9.72 7.02
C VAL A 207 -9.82 -10.58 8.26
N THR A 208 -8.72 -10.94 8.91
CA THR A 208 -8.69 -11.74 10.12
C THR A 208 -8.02 -10.97 11.26
N ILE A 209 -8.72 -10.82 12.39
CA ILE A 209 -8.24 -10.13 13.59
C ILE A 209 -8.56 -11.00 14.80
N GLY A 210 -7.54 -11.41 15.56
CA GLY A 210 -7.74 -12.21 16.78
C GLY A 210 -8.50 -13.52 16.54
N GLY A 211 -8.23 -14.19 15.41
CA GLY A 211 -8.88 -15.46 15.04
C GLY A 211 -10.29 -15.34 14.47
N ARG A 212 -10.83 -14.12 14.34
CA ARG A 212 -12.13 -13.86 13.69
C ARG A 212 -11.89 -13.35 12.28
N THR A 213 -12.52 -14.00 11.31
CA THR A 213 -12.42 -13.67 9.89
C THR A 213 -13.72 -13.06 9.38
N GLU A 214 -13.60 -12.00 8.60
CA GLU A 214 -14.70 -11.35 7.88
C GLU A 214 -14.36 -11.32 6.39
N ASP A 215 -15.35 -11.61 5.55
CA ASP A 215 -15.25 -11.55 4.09
C ASP A 215 -16.21 -10.49 3.52
N ALA A 216 -15.77 -9.82 2.46
CA ALA A 216 -16.59 -8.89 1.67
C ALA A 216 -16.35 -9.10 0.17
N TYR A 217 -17.31 -8.68 -0.65
CA TYR A 217 -17.26 -8.87 -2.10
C TYR A 217 -17.75 -7.63 -2.81
N GLY A 218 -17.03 -7.15 -3.81
CA GLY A 218 -17.50 -6.05 -4.64
C GLY A 218 -17.00 -6.06 -6.07
N THR A 219 -17.79 -5.49 -6.97
CA THR A 219 -17.42 -5.34 -8.37
C THR A 219 -17.06 -3.89 -8.63
N ALA A 220 -15.90 -3.62 -9.20
CA ALA A 220 -15.54 -2.28 -9.65
C ALA A 220 -15.24 -2.28 -11.14
N CYS A 221 -15.60 -1.19 -11.80
CA CYS A 221 -15.33 -0.94 -13.21
C CYS A 221 -14.38 0.24 -13.36
N GLN A 222 -13.41 0.08 -14.24
CA GLN A 222 -12.48 1.11 -14.62
C GLN A 222 -13.17 2.12 -15.54
N GLN A 223 -13.12 3.39 -15.14
CA GLN A 223 -13.63 4.54 -15.87
C GLN A 223 -12.69 4.91 -17.02
N PRO A 224 -13.14 5.73 -17.99
CA PRO A 224 -12.31 6.16 -19.12
C PRO A 224 -11.02 6.90 -18.71
N ASP A 225 -11.04 7.59 -17.56
CA ASP A 225 -9.89 8.27 -17.00
C ASP A 225 -8.88 7.31 -16.33
N GLY A 226 -9.26 6.04 -16.14
CA GLY A 226 -8.46 5.00 -15.49
C GLY A 226 -8.83 4.76 -14.02
N SER A 227 -9.73 5.57 -13.44
CA SER A 227 -10.16 5.43 -12.05
C SER A 227 -11.10 4.25 -11.87
N TRP A 228 -11.06 3.61 -10.71
CA TRP A 228 -11.95 2.50 -10.37
C TRP A 228 -13.17 3.02 -9.64
N GLN A 229 -14.36 2.63 -10.08
CA GLN A 229 -15.61 2.90 -9.38
C GLN A 229 -16.36 1.60 -9.12
N VAL A 230 -16.85 1.44 -7.89
CA VAL A 230 -17.61 0.26 -7.51
C VAL A 230 -19.02 0.35 -8.11
N VAL A 231 -19.44 -0.71 -8.78
CA VAL A 231 -20.75 -0.86 -9.41
C VAL A 231 -21.57 -1.90 -8.66
N ASN A 232 -22.88 -1.70 -8.62
CA ASN A 232 -23.82 -2.60 -7.93
C ASN A 232 -24.48 -3.57 -8.89
#